data_AF-A0A060C4N7-F1
#
_entry.id   AF-A0A060C4N7-F1
#
_cell.length_a   1.000
_cell.length_b   1.000
_cell.length_c   1.000
_cell.angle_alpha   90.00
_cell.angle_beta   90.00
_cell.angle_gamma   90.00
#
_symmetry.space_group_name_H-M   'P 1'
#
loop_
_entity.id
_entity.type
_entity.pdbx_description
1 polymer ?
#
loop_
_entity_poly.entity_id
_entity_poly.type
_entity_poly.pdbx_seq_one_letter_code
_entity_poly.pdbx_strand_id
1 'polypeptide(L)'
;NTLSASGYTNHAVYVYQAYTYRDAVISTVGTARTWLAQYPYTPTRGGSYETRHEDAGYGGWQFSSQATLPGSSNYLDVSHDYNGLLKNVGLPTNVGYFDNISMNGTTLNVSGWHAADASQTEPYTTIIVYDATTNKEITRV
;
A
#
# COMPACT_ATOMS: atom_id res chain seq x y z
N ASN A 1 -6.45 -12.48 -16.63
CA ASN A 1 -7.08 -13.65 -15.98
C ASN A 1 -8.55 -13.34 -15.67
N THR A 2 -9.35 -14.33 -15.26
CA THR A 2 -10.80 -14.18 -15.01
C THR A 2 -11.13 -13.14 -13.92
N LEU A 3 -10.33 -13.07 -12.85
CA LEU A 3 -10.56 -12.11 -11.76
C LEU A 3 -10.46 -10.67 -12.26
N SER A 4 -9.39 -10.34 -13.00
CA SER A 4 -9.22 -9.03 -13.62
C SER A 4 -10.34 -8.70 -14.62
N ALA A 5 -10.76 -9.68 -15.43
CA ALA A 5 -11.84 -9.49 -16.40
C ALA A 5 -13.20 -9.22 -15.70
N SER A 6 -13.38 -9.76 -14.49
CA SER A 6 -14.55 -9.51 -13.64
C SER A 6 -14.42 -8.27 -12.74
N GLY A 7 -13.39 -7.43 -12.94
CA GLY A 7 -13.20 -6.18 -12.20
C GLY A 7 -12.50 -6.32 -10.83
N TYR A 8 -12.16 -7.54 -10.40
CA TYR A 8 -11.30 -7.74 -9.25
C TYR A 8 -9.85 -7.47 -9.67
N THR A 9 -9.33 -6.31 -9.30
CA THR A 9 -7.96 -5.89 -9.69
C THR A 9 -6.94 -6.09 -8.57
N ASN A 10 -7.40 -6.28 -7.33
CA ASN A 10 -6.53 -6.56 -6.19
C ASN A 10 -6.47 -8.05 -5.85
N HIS A 11 -5.88 -8.85 -6.74
CA HIS A 11 -5.58 -10.28 -6.49
C HIS A 11 -4.12 -10.62 -6.74
N ALA A 12 -3.64 -11.64 -6.07
CA ALA A 12 -2.27 -12.12 -6.14
C ALA A 12 -2.28 -13.65 -6.22
N VAL A 13 -1.14 -14.26 -6.52
CA VAL A 13 -0.95 -15.70 -6.37
C VAL A 13 0.03 -16.00 -5.25
N TYR A 14 -0.24 -17.07 -4.50
CA TYR A 14 0.66 -17.63 -3.52
C TYR A 14 1.21 -18.96 -4.05
N VAL A 15 2.53 -19.16 -4.01
CA VAL A 15 3.15 -20.36 -4.58
C VAL A 15 4.46 -20.73 -3.89
N TYR A 16 4.73 -22.03 -3.77
CA TYR A 16 6.00 -22.54 -3.22
C TYR A 16 7.11 -22.55 -4.28
N GLN A 17 8.34 -22.20 -3.88
CA GLN A 17 9.49 -22.08 -4.79
C GLN A 17 9.76 -23.34 -5.62
N ALA A 18 9.53 -24.54 -5.07
CA ALA A 18 9.77 -25.80 -5.78
C ALA A 18 8.51 -26.40 -6.43
N TYR A 19 7.40 -25.67 -6.47
CA TYR A 19 6.19 -26.17 -7.11
C TYR A 19 6.39 -26.34 -8.62
N THR A 20 6.03 -27.50 -9.17
CA THR A 20 6.29 -27.88 -10.57
C THR A 20 5.72 -26.88 -11.58
N TYR A 21 4.56 -26.29 -11.29
CA TYR A 21 3.89 -25.33 -12.19
C TYR A 21 4.04 -23.87 -11.74
N ARG A 22 5.07 -23.57 -10.91
CA ARG A 22 5.28 -22.23 -10.34
C ARG A 22 5.27 -21.14 -11.39
N ASP A 23 6.03 -21.31 -12.47
CA ASP A 23 6.16 -20.26 -13.49
C ASP A 23 4.84 -20.06 -14.27
N ALA A 24 4.06 -21.12 -14.47
CA ALA A 24 2.73 -21.02 -15.04
C ALA A 24 1.78 -20.23 -14.12
N VAL A 25 1.82 -20.47 -12.81
CA VAL A 25 1.04 -19.71 -11.82
C VAL A 25 1.46 -18.24 -11.80
N ILE A 26 2.76 -17.97 -11.73
CA ILE A 26 3.31 -16.60 -11.75
C ILE A 26 2.86 -15.86 -13.01
N SER A 27 2.86 -16.51 -14.18
CA SER A 27 2.46 -15.88 -15.44
C SER A 27 1.03 -15.32 -15.45
N THR A 28 0.15 -15.80 -14.55
CA THR A 28 -1.24 -15.34 -14.50
C THR A 28 -1.41 -13.94 -13.91
N VAL A 29 -0.44 -13.45 -13.12
CA VAL A 29 -0.48 -12.16 -12.40
C VAL A 29 0.84 -11.37 -12.46
N GLY A 30 1.94 -11.99 -12.88
CA GLY A 30 3.30 -11.42 -12.86
C GLY A 30 4.01 -11.55 -11.51
N THR A 31 5.34 -11.43 -11.53
CA THR A 31 6.19 -11.63 -10.33
C THR A 31 5.87 -10.62 -9.21
N ALA A 32 5.63 -9.36 -9.57
CA ALA A 32 5.30 -8.29 -8.61
C ALA A 32 4.00 -8.53 -7.83
N ARG A 33 3.09 -9.37 -8.36
CA ARG A 33 1.84 -9.78 -7.70
C ARG A 33 1.88 -11.24 -7.21
N THR A 34 3.08 -11.76 -6.98
CA THR A 34 3.30 -13.10 -6.43
C THR A 34 3.84 -13.02 -5.01
N TRP A 35 3.20 -13.75 -4.10
CA TRP A 35 3.68 -14.04 -2.75
C TRP A 35 4.34 -15.43 -2.75
N LEU A 36 5.67 -15.44 -2.70
CA LEU A 36 6.45 -16.67 -2.82
C LEU A 36 6.70 -17.30 -1.44
N ALA A 37 6.57 -18.61 -1.32
CA ALA A 37 6.99 -19.36 -0.14
C ALA A 37 8.32 -20.08 -0.36
N GLN A 38 9.30 -19.81 0.51
CA GLN A 38 10.56 -20.55 0.58
C GLN A 38 11.14 -20.42 1.98
N TYR A 39 11.37 -21.54 2.67
CA TYR A 39 11.77 -21.56 4.09
C TYR A 39 13.25 -21.92 4.23
N PRO A 40 14.17 -20.94 4.28
CA PRO A 40 15.56 -21.21 4.62
C PRO A 40 15.68 -21.60 6.10
N TYR A 41 16.73 -22.37 6.44
CA TYR A 41 17.01 -22.74 7.83
C TYR A 41 17.25 -21.52 8.74
N THR A 42 17.89 -20.48 8.20
CA THR A 42 18.12 -19.21 8.91
C THR A 42 17.81 -18.05 7.97
N PRO A 43 16.56 -17.56 7.93
CA PRO A 43 16.23 -16.31 7.24
C PRO A 43 16.96 -15.16 7.92
N THR A 44 17.53 -14.24 7.14
CA THR A 44 18.29 -13.10 7.67
C THR A 44 17.94 -11.87 6.86
N ARG A 45 17.76 -10.73 7.55
CA ARG A 45 17.57 -9.43 6.91
C ARG A 45 18.85 -9.00 6.17
N GLY A 46 18.73 -8.54 4.93
CA GLY A 46 19.81 -8.36 3.96
C GLY A 46 20.44 -9.67 3.44
N GLY A 47 19.84 -10.83 3.72
CA GLY A 47 20.42 -12.14 3.38
C GLY A 47 20.17 -12.54 1.92
N SER A 48 20.92 -13.53 1.43
CA SER A 48 20.90 -13.95 0.01
C SER A 48 19.54 -14.42 -0.51
N TYR A 49 18.72 -15.06 0.33
CA TYR A 49 17.35 -15.42 -0.05
C TYR A 49 16.48 -14.18 -0.22
N GLU A 50 16.52 -13.28 0.77
CA GLU A 50 15.73 -12.07 0.76
C GLU A 50 16.07 -11.17 -0.43
N THR A 51 17.36 -10.89 -0.64
CA THR A 51 17.80 -10.04 -1.75
C THR A 51 17.50 -10.69 -3.09
N ARG A 52 17.71 -12.00 -3.24
CA ARG A 52 17.36 -12.72 -4.48
C ARG A 52 15.87 -12.61 -4.80
N HIS A 53 14.99 -12.69 -3.80
CA HIS A 53 13.55 -12.60 -4.03
C HIS A 53 13.11 -11.16 -4.32
N GLU A 54 13.70 -10.19 -3.64
CA GLU A 54 13.51 -8.75 -3.91
C GLU A 54 13.99 -8.38 -5.33
N ASP A 55 15.21 -8.76 -5.70
CA ASP A 55 15.82 -8.51 -7.01
C ASP A 55 15.06 -9.22 -8.15
N ALA A 56 14.47 -10.39 -7.87
CA ALA A 56 13.59 -11.08 -8.81
C ALA A 56 12.22 -10.38 -8.98
N GLY A 57 11.92 -9.39 -8.15
CA GLY A 57 10.69 -8.58 -8.22
C GLY A 57 9.46 -9.27 -7.64
N TYR A 58 9.61 -10.19 -6.69
CA TYR A 58 8.45 -10.77 -5.98
C TYR A 58 7.77 -9.70 -5.13
N GLY A 59 6.44 -9.80 -4.98
CA GLY A 59 5.69 -8.84 -4.16
C GLY A 59 5.77 -9.13 -2.66
N GLY A 60 5.92 -10.40 -2.28
CA GLY A 60 6.21 -10.79 -0.91
C GLY A 60 6.85 -12.16 -0.82
N TRP A 61 7.43 -12.47 0.32
CA TRP A 61 8.11 -13.73 0.60
C TRP A 61 7.72 -14.29 1.97
N GLN A 62 7.05 -15.44 2.00
CA GLN A 62 6.85 -16.22 3.22
C GLN A 62 8.11 -17.05 3.51
N PHE A 63 8.84 -16.67 4.56
CA PHE A 63 10.15 -17.21 4.88
C PHE A 63 10.15 -18.19 6.05
N SER A 64 9.07 -18.26 6.81
CA SER A 64 8.91 -19.21 7.93
C SER A 64 7.48 -19.66 8.04
N SER A 65 7.29 -20.94 8.38
CA SER A 65 6.03 -21.54 8.82
C SER A 65 6.12 -22.09 10.26
N GLN A 66 7.19 -21.74 10.97
CA GLN A 66 7.54 -22.29 12.28
C GLN A 66 7.99 -21.22 13.28
N ALA A 67 7.73 -19.94 13.00
CA ALA A 67 8.01 -18.91 13.98
C ALA A 67 7.03 -19.05 15.16
N THR A 68 7.46 -18.68 16.36
CA THR A 68 6.60 -18.66 17.54
C THR A 68 6.63 -17.27 18.17
N LEU A 69 5.56 -16.92 18.88
CA LEU A 69 5.56 -15.76 19.76
C LEU A 69 6.13 -16.14 21.13
N PRO A 70 6.78 -15.22 21.85
CA PRO A 70 7.19 -15.45 23.23
C PRO A 70 6.02 -15.96 24.08
N GLY A 71 6.20 -17.12 24.73
CA GLY A 71 5.17 -17.74 25.56
C GLY A 71 4.11 -18.55 24.82
N SER A 72 4.21 -18.70 23.49
CA SER A 72 3.34 -19.55 22.68
C SER A 72 4.12 -20.68 22.01
N SER A 73 3.54 -21.87 21.96
CA SER A 73 4.07 -23.01 21.20
C SER A 73 3.42 -23.17 19.82
N ASN A 74 2.49 -22.28 19.45
CA ASN A 74 1.84 -22.33 18.15
C ASN A 74 2.75 -21.73 17.08
N TYR A 75 2.87 -22.44 15.96
CA TYR A 75 3.61 -21.97 14.80
C TYR A 75 2.83 -20.90 14.03
N LEU A 76 3.58 -19.93 13.54
CA LEU A 76 3.11 -18.84 12.71
C LEU A 76 3.86 -18.83 11.39
N ASP A 77 3.09 -18.53 10.35
CA ASP A 77 3.61 -18.14 9.06
C ASP A 77 4.08 -16.68 9.11
N VAL A 78 5.31 -16.42 8.65
CA VAL A 78 5.92 -15.08 8.66
C VAL A 78 6.41 -14.71 7.27
N SER A 79 6.13 -13.48 6.89
CA SER A 79 6.44 -12.96 5.55
C SER A 79 7.13 -11.61 5.56
N HIS A 80 7.91 -11.36 4.52
CA HIS A 80 8.43 -10.05 4.14
C HIS A 80 7.55 -9.50 2.99
N ASP A 81 7.08 -8.27 3.11
CA ASP A 81 6.36 -7.54 2.05
C ASP A 81 7.31 -6.58 1.33
N TYR A 82 7.59 -6.83 0.05
CA TYR A 82 8.59 -6.06 -0.69
C TYR A 82 8.00 -4.80 -1.32
N ASN A 83 6.77 -4.87 -1.82
CA ASN A 83 6.20 -3.80 -2.64
C ASN A 83 4.77 -3.39 -2.23
N GLY A 84 4.33 -3.77 -1.04
CA GLY A 84 2.97 -3.47 -0.58
C GLY A 84 1.93 -4.50 -0.97
N LEU A 85 2.30 -5.63 -1.60
CA LEU A 85 1.38 -6.70 -2.00
C LEU A 85 0.54 -7.21 -0.83
N LEU A 86 1.14 -7.33 0.35
CA LEU A 86 0.49 -7.88 1.55
C LEU A 86 -0.19 -6.79 2.39
N LYS A 87 -0.09 -5.53 1.99
CA LYS A 87 -0.76 -4.42 2.66
C LYS A 87 -2.09 -4.17 1.99
N ASN A 88 -3.17 -4.30 2.74
CA ASN A 88 -4.42 -3.68 2.36
C ASN A 88 -4.39 -2.20 2.77
N VAL A 89 -3.51 -1.43 2.14
CA VAL A 89 -3.60 0.03 2.22
C VAL A 89 -4.55 0.46 1.11
N GLY A 90 -5.76 0.84 1.50
CA GLY A 90 -6.47 1.85 0.71
C GLY A 90 -5.47 2.97 0.43
N LEU A 91 -5.36 3.41 -0.82
CA LEU A 91 -4.55 4.59 -1.13
C LEU A 91 -4.97 5.69 -0.15
N PRO A 92 -4.03 6.44 0.45
CA PRO A 92 -4.38 7.48 1.39
C PRO A 92 -5.41 8.40 0.74
N THR A 93 -6.60 8.42 1.33
CA THR A 93 -7.71 9.22 0.87
C THR A 93 -7.53 10.64 1.38
N ASN A 94 -7.88 11.61 0.54
CA ASN A 94 -7.93 13.03 0.90
C ASN A 94 -9.22 13.56 0.30
N VAL A 95 -10.19 13.78 1.17
CA VAL A 95 -11.56 14.11 0.80
C VAL A 95 -12.02 15.32 1.59
N GLY A 96 -12.90 16.10 0.99
CA GLY A 96 -13.47 17.28 1.64
C GLY A 96 -14.68 17.79 0.88
N TYR A 97 -15.42 18.67 1.54
CA TYR A 97 -16.59 19.32 0.96
C TYR A 97 -16.78 20.71 1.56
N PHE A 98 -17.21 21.67 0.75
CA PHE A 98 -17.59 22.99 1.20
C PHE A 98 -19.11 23.06 1.44
N ASP A 99 -19.50 23.29 2.68
CA ASP A 99 -20.90 23.46 3.06
C ASP A 99 -21.42 24.86 2.70
N ASN A 100 -20.57 25.88 2.84
CA ASN A 100 -20.90 27.27 2.48
C ASN A 100 -19.67 28.05 2.02
N ILE A 101 -19.87 28.86 0.98
CA ILE A 101 -18.92 29.87 0.52
C ILE A 101 -19.71 31.16 0.33
N SER A 102 -19.43 32.20 1.12
CA SER A 102 -20.15 33.47 1.03
C SER A 102 -19.26 34.68 1.32
N MET A 103 -19.65 35.83 0.79
CA MET A 103 -18.96 37.10 0.97
C MET A 103 -19.80 38.04 1.84
N ASN A 104 -19.18 38.66 2.84
CA ASN A 104 -19.77 39.75 3.61
C ASN A 104 -18.81 40.94 3.63
N GLY A 105 -19.09 41.94 2.78
CA GLY A 105 -18.18 43.06 2.55
C GLY A 105 -16.83 42.57 2.01
N THR A 106 -15.76 42.80 2.77
CA THR A 106 -14.40 42.35 2.45
C THR A 106 -14.02 41.02 3.09
N THR A 107 -14.97 40.34 3.75
CA THR A 107 -14.73 39.08 4.46
C THR A 107 -15.30 37.91 3.67
N LEU A 108 -14.43 36.98 3.29
CA LEU A 108 -14.81 35.68 2.74
C LEU A 108 -15.07 34.70 3.89
N ASN A 109 -16.27 34.12 3.93
CA ASN A 109 -16.66 33.09 4.89
C ASN A 109 -16.73 31.74 4.18
N VAL A 110 -15.97 30.76 4.70
CA VAL A 110 -15.91 29.40 4.16
C VAL A 110 -16.12 28.42 5.31
N SER A 111 -17.00 27.44 5.11
CA SER A 111 -17.18 26.31 6.03
C SER A 111 -17.31 25.01 5.27
N GLY A 112 -16.92 23.92 5.91
CA GLY A 112 -16.89 22.60 5.30
C GLY A 112 -16.18 21.59 6.19
N TRP A 113 -15.95 20.40 5.63
CA TRP A 113 -15.15 19.36 6.25
C TRP A 113 -14.00 18.95 5.33
N HIS A 114 -12.89 18.52 5.94
CA HIS A 114 -11.73 17.94 5.26
C HIS A 114 -11.23 16.77 6.10
N ALA A 115 -10.97 15.63 5.46
CA ALA A 115 -10.45 14.43 6.08
C ALA A 115 -9.39 13.81 5.16
N ALA A 116 -8.22 13.53 5.73
CA ALA A 116 -7.13 12.91 5.01
C ALA A 116 -6.47 11.82 5.86
N ASP A 117 -6.22 10.65 5.27
CA ASP A 117 -5.51 9.54 5.94
C ASP A 117 -4.08 9.96 6.32
N ALA A 118 -3.49 10.86 5.53
CA ALA A 118 -2.18 11.45 5.78
C ALA A 118 -2.13 12.40 6.98
N SER A 119 -3.27 12.76 7.60
CA SER A 119 -3.32 13.68 8.76
C SER A 119 -2.52 13.21 9.98
N GLN A 120 -2.20 11.90 10.06
CA GLN A 120 -1.30 11.36 11.09
C GLN A 120 0.14 11.86 10.96
N THR A 121 0.60 12.19 9.75
CA THR A 121 1.97 12.69 9.48
C THR A 121 1.97 14.11 8.92
N GLU A 122 0.85 14.58 8.40
CA GLU A 122 0.64 15.94 7.86
C GLU A 122 -0.45 16.66 8.68
N PRO A 123 -0.09 17.29 9.82
CA PRO A 123 -1.07 17.74 10.81
C PRO A 123 -1.82 19.02 10.41
N TYR A 124 -1.48 19.64 9.28
CA TYR A 124 -2.03 20.92 8.85
C TYR A 124 -3.01 20.75 7.68
N THR A 125 -4.28 21.09 7.89
CA THR A 125 -5.23 21.35 6.82
C THR A 125 -5.00 22.76 6.29
N THR A 126 -5.03 22.95 4.96
CA THR A 126 -4.86 24.27 4.36
C THR A 126 -6.03 24.65 3.46
N ILE A 127 -6.43 25.92 3.50
CA ILE A 127 -7.31 26.54 2.50
C ILE A 127 -6.47 27.53 1.70
N ILE A 128 -6.41 27.37 0.37
CA ILE A 128 -5.62 28.21 -0.52
C ILE A 128 -6.55 29.17 -1.27
N VAL A 129 -6.23 30.45 -1.23
CA VAL A 129 -6.86 31.48 -2.06
C VAL A 129 -5.96 31.76 -3.25
N TYR A 130 -6.47 31.53 -4.46
CA TYR A 130 -5.70 31.61 -5.70
C TYR A 130 -6.33 32.60 -6.69
N ASP A 131 -5.50 33.45 -7.28
CA ASP A 131 -5.87 34.31 -8.40
C ASP A 131 -5.54 33.62 -9.72
N ALA A 132 -6.59 33.14 -10.40
CA ALA A 132 -6.47 32.46 -11.69
C ALA A 132 -6.06 33.39 -12.85
N THR A 133 -6.21 34.72 -12.71
CA THR A 133 -5.82 35.67 -13.76
C THR A 133 -4.31 35.91 -13.76
N THR A 134 -3.71 35.97 -12.57
CA THR A 134 -2.28 36.18 -12.39
C THR A 134 -1.50 34.88 -12.17
N ASN A 135 -2.21 33.74 -12.03
CA ASN A 135 -1.67 32.43 -11.68
C ASN A 135 -0.87 32.42 -10.37
N LYS A 136 -1.35 33.15 -9.36
CA LYS A 136 -0.66 33.29 -8.07
C LYS A 136 -1.56 32.95 -6.90
N GLU A 137 -0.98 32.26 -5.92
CA GLU A 137 -1.56 32.18 -4.59
C GLU A 137 -1.55 33.57 -3.95
N ILE A 138 -2.70 33.98 -3.43
CA ILE A 138 -2.86 35.21 -2.64
C ILE A 138 -2.51 34.92 -1.19
N THR A 139 -3.07 33.85 -0.62
CA THR A 139 -2.83 33.46 0.77
C THR A 139 -3.23 32.00 1.03
N ARG A 140 -2.79 31.45 2.16
CA ARG A 140 -3.26 30.19 2.72
C ARG A 140 -3.50 30.34 4.22
N VAL A 141 -4.48 29.61 4.74
CA VAL A 141 -4.77 29.48 6.17
C VAL A 141 -4.81 28.03 6.60
#